data_AF-A0A2H3JL45-F1
#
_entry.id   AF-A0A2H3JL45-F1
#
_cell.length_a   1.000
_cell.length_b   1.000
_cell.length_c   1.000
_cell.angle_alpha   90.00
_cell.angle_beta   90.00
_cell.angle_gamma   90.00
#
_symmetry.space_group_name_H-M   'P 1'
#
loop_
_entity.id
_entity.type
_entity.pdbx_description
1 polymer ?
#
loop_
_entity_poly.entity_id
_entity_poly.type
_entity_poly.pdbx_seq_one_letter_code
_entity_poly.pdbx_strand_id
1 'polypeptide(L)'
;MVAWVVQQQIATAFSFIGFVLVTIPLYWHLEAWNVGCVLYIFWSGSQNLIQFINMTIWKDNVINSAPVWCDITTRWRMASGIGICTASLIINRRLYKIATVSAVSVTQRDRRRMIYIDLAIGLIPSILVVALYWFIQGHRFDLYEGYGCQLEIANTILSYFLYACWPIVIGLISMFYCTMTLFAFYKRRKQFGELMASNKNLTFNRYLRLMGLASIEMLCTVPLGIWSVTLNAREPIYTWYGLANLHYDFSRVDQYPTIIWYNVPLARQAIVFDIWNIISCALVFFVFFGCAEEARRHYSLAISSVARKVGIPTTILSRLGSDSTGSYGPGTRITTSGLAKITIPSFAGGGKSNNLGSFNSFSDRISMAISIGDETPVDDDKIEYTRSEHSAGSSTFLGSPVTPKDAPPSPVSPIIPPVSPISPPPRAHDASALLRPSPDVPSSYRRDSIDIV
;
A
#
# COMPACT_ATOMS: atom_id res chain seq x y z
N MET A 1 -3.04 27.43 23.36
CA MET A 1 -3.49 26.54 22.26
C MET A 1 -2.97 27.12 20.96
N VAL A 2 -2.34 26.32 20.10
CA VAL A 2 -1.92 26.77 18.76
C VAL A 2 -3.17 27.01 17.92
N ALA A 3 -3.26 28.16 17.24
CA ALA A 3 -4.40 28.48 16.38
C ALA A 3 -4.51 27.47 15.22
N TRP A 4 -5.74 27.12 14.84
CA TRP A 4 -6.00 26.17 13.74
C TRP A 4 -5.24 26.53 12.46
N VAL A 5 -5.23 27.80 12.08
CA VAL A 5 -4.52 28.30 10.88
C VAL A 5 -3.05 27.88 10.88
N VAL A 6 -2.38 27.92 12.04
CA VAL A 6 -0.98 27.51 12.16
C VAL A 6 -0.87 25.98 12.03
N GLN A 7 -1.75 25.23 12.67
CA GLN A 7 -1.78 23.76 12.57
C GLN A 7 -2.00 23.31 11.11
N GLN A 8 -2.90 23.97 10.40
CA GLN A 8 -3.21 23.70 9.01
C GLN A 8 -2.01 23.98 8.09
N GLN A 9 -1.33 25.12 8.25
CA GLN A 9 -0.14 25.44 7.46
C GLN A 9 0.99 24.43 7.68
N ILE A 10 1.20 24.04 8.94
CA ILE A 10 2.16 23.00 9.30
C ILE A 10 1.76 21.69 8.60
N ALA A 11 0.53 21.22 8.77
CA ALA A 11 0.06 19.99 8.16
C ALA A 11 0.20 20.01 6.62
N THR A 12 -0.13 21.13 5.97
CA THR A 12 0.02 21.31 4.52
C THR A 12 1.48 21.14 4.08
N ALA A 13 2.42 21.80 4.78
CA ALA A 13 3.85 21.66 4.49
C ALA A 13 4.34 20.23 4.72
N PHE A 14 3.93 19.59 5.81
CA PHE A 14 4.29 18.21 6.13
C PHE A 14 3.70 17.19 5.16
N SER A 15 2.50 17.42 4.60
CA SER A 15 1.94 16.58 3.54
C SER A 15 2.79 16.64 2.26
N PHE A 16 3.22 17.83 1.86
CA PHE A 16 4.10 17.97 0.69
C PHE A 16 5.48 17.33 0.93
N ILE A 17 6.07 17.59 2.10
CA ILE A 17 7.35 16.98 2.51
C ILE A 17 7.19 15.45 2.55
N GLY A 18 6.11 14.93 3.14
CA GLY A 18 5.80 13.51 3.20
C GLY A 18 5.72 12.87 1.82
N PHE A 19 5.04 13.52 0.86
CA PHE A 19 5.01 13.08 -0.54
C PHE A 19 6.41 13.01 -1.17
N VAL A 20 7.22 14.07 -1.03
CA VAL A 20 8.57 14.09 -1.59
C VAL A 20 9.43 12.99 -0.96
N LEU A 21 9.42 12.89 0.37
CA LEU A 21 10.23 11.92 1.11
C LEU A 21 9.87 10.48 0.77
N VAL A 22 8.59 10.13 0.72
CA VAL A 22 8.16 8.76 0.43
C VAL A 22 8.41 8.38 -1.04
N THR A 23 8.49 9.34 -1.95
CA THR A 23 8.73 9.11 -3.39
C THR A 23 10.22 8.90 -3.71
N ILE A 24 11.13 9.48 -2.90
CA ILE A 24 12.58 9.32 -3.10
C ILE A 24 12.98 7.83 -3.24
N PRO A 25 12.49 6.91 -2.39
CA PRO A 25 12.81 5.49 -2.50
C PRO A 25 12.21 4.71 -3.67
N LEU A 26 11.37 5.33 -4.49
CA LEU A 26 10.59 4.61 -5.49
C LEU A 26 11.48 3.91 -6.53
N TYR A 27 12.50 4.61 -7.04
CA TYR A 27 13.36 4.11 -8.12
C TYR A 27 14.06 2.79 -7.75
N TRP A 28 14.72 2.73 -6.60
CA TRP A 28 15.46 1.53 -6.20
C TRP A 28 14.54 0.39 -5.74
N HIS A 29 13.36 0.70 -5.20
CA HIS A 29 12.39 -0.34 -4.85
C HIS A 29 11.74 -0.96 -6.09
N LEU A 30 11.55 -0.18 -7.16
CA LEU A 30 11.15 -0.68 -8.48
C LEU A 30 12.24 -1.57 -9.07
N GLU A 31 13.51 -1.13 -9.04
CA GLU A 31 14.65 -1.90 -9.53
C GLU A 31 14.82 -3.23 -8.77
N ALA A 32 14.49 -3.25 -7.47
CA ALA A 32 14.52 -4.44 -6.63
C ALA A 32 13.25 -5.31 -6.73
N TRP A 33 12.28 -4.95 -7.57
CA TRP A 33 10.97 -5.62 -7.67
C TRP A 33 10.31 -5.84 -6.31
N ASN A 34 10.41 -4.85 -5.42
CA ASN A 34 9.79 -4.90 -4.10
C ASN A 34 8.35 -4.38 -4.15
N VAL A 35 7.45 -5.21 -4.68
CA VAL A 35 6.04 -4.88 -4.92
C VAL A 35 5.36 -4.26 -3.68
N GLY A 36 5.57 -4.82 -2.49
CA GLY A 36 4.96 -4.30 -1.25
C GLY A 36 5.39 -2.87 -0.95
N CYS A 37 6.68 -2.55 -1.03
CA CYS A 37 7.17 -1.19 -0.82
C CYS A 37 6.74 -0.24 -1.94
N VAL A 38 6.72 -0.70 -3.20
CA VAL A 38 6.26 0.11 -4.34
C VAL A 38 4.79 0.48 -4.18
N LEU A 39 3.92 -0.47 -3.81
CA LEU A 39 2.52 -0.22 -3.53
C LEU A 39 2.34 0.71 -2.33
N TYR A 40 3.13 0.55 -1.27
CA TYR A 40 3.08 1.46 -0.12
C TYR A 40 3.40 2.90 -0.53
N ILE A 41 4.47 3.10 -1.31
CA ILE A 41 4.87 4.42 -1.82
C ILE A 41 3.78 4.99 -2.74
N PHE A 42 3.22 4.18 -3.62
CA PHE A 42 2.15 4.59 -4.52
C PHE A 42 0.92 5.09 -3.75
N TRP A 43 0.41 4.30 -2.80
CA TRP A 43 -0.77 4.66 -2.01
C TRP A 43 -0.50 5.83 -1.04
N SER A 44 0.57 5.75 -0.24
CA SER A 44 0.88 6.78 0.76
C SER A 44 1.34 8.09 0.12
N GLY A 45 2.16 8.03 -0.93
CA GLY A 45 2.65 9.20 -1.66
C GLY A 45 1.53 9.95 -2.38
N SER A 46 0.72 9.23 -3.18
CA SER A 46 -0.42 9.87 -3.86
C SER A 46 -1.40 10.49 -2.87
N GLN A 47 -1.66 9.84 -1.73
CA GLN A 47 -2.56 10.37 -0.71
C GLN A 47 -2.01 11.62 -0.02
N ASN A 48 -0.70 11.68 0.26
CA ASN A 48 -0.06 12.89 0.80
C ASN A 48 -0.10 14.06 -0.21
N LEU A 49 0.08 13.78 -1.50
CA LEU A 49 -0.04 14.79 -2.55
C LEU A 49 -1.48 15.32 -2.65
N ILE A 50 -2.48 14.44 -2.65
CA ILE A 50 -3.90 14.82 -2.67
C ILE A 50 -4.24 15.66 -1.45
N GLN A 51 -3.78 15.27 -0.26
CA GLN A 51 -3.98 16.05 0.96
C GLN A 51 -3.36 17.45 0.86
N PHE A 52 -2.12 17.55 0.35
CA PHE A 52 -1.48 18.84 0.12
C PHE A 52 -2.31 19.74 -0.82
N ILE A 53 -2.80 19.20 -1.93
CA ILE A 53 -3.63 19.93 -2.90
C ILE A 53 -4.93 20.38 -2.24
N ASN A 54 -5.62 19.49 -1.52
CA ASN A 54 -6.88 19.78 -0.84
C ASN A 54 -6.71 20.90 0.21
N MET A 55 -5.71 20.80 1.08
CA MET A 55 -5.47 21.81 2.12
C MET A 55 -5.00 23.16 1.56
N THR A 56 -4.46 23.18 0.33
CA THR A 56 -4.04 24.40 -0.36
C THR A 56 -5.21 25.10 -1.05
N ILE A 57 -6.06 24.35 -1.78
CA ILE A 57 -7.19 24.93 -2.53
C ILE A 57 -8.28 25.45 -1.57
N TRP A 58 -8.62 24.66 -0.56
CA TRP A 58 -9.66 24.99 0.42
C TRP A 58 -9.09 25.57 1.71
N LYS A 59 -8.02 26.37 1.60
CA LYS A 59 -7.30 26.87 2.77
C LYS A 59 -8.18 27.73 3.70
N ASP A 60 -8.99 28.58 3.10
CA ASP A 60 -9.74 29.68 3.73
C ASP A 60 -11.17 29.79 3.15
N ASN A 61 -11.64 28.75 2.48
CA ASN A 61 -12.92 28.74 1.81
C ASN A 61 -13.52 27.32 1.75
N VAL A 62 -14.82 27.25 1.57
CA VAL A 62 -15.62 26.02 1.38
C VAL A 62 -16.33 25.99 0.04
N ILE A 63 -15.84 26.78 -0.93
CA ILE A 63 -16.50 26.89 -2.23
C ILE A 63 -16.16 25.64 -3.04
N ASN A 64 -17.19 24.95 -3.56
CA ASN A 64 -17.01 23.79 -4.42
C ASN A 64 -16.50 24.18 -5.82
N SER A 65 -15.23 24.57 -5.89
CA SER A 65 -14.57 25.06 -7.10
C SER A 65 -14.19 23.94 -8.07
N ALA A 66 -14.04 22.71 -7.58
CA ALA A 66 -13.57 21.56 -8.37
C ALA A 66 -14.33 20.27 -8.01
N PRO A 67 -15.61 20.13 -8.41
CA PRO A 67 -16.45 19.00 -8.01
C PRO A 67 -15.93 17.65 -8.53
N VAL A 68 -15.41 17.60 -9.76
CA VAL A 68 -14.85 16.37 -10.35
C VAL A 68 -13.61 15.91 -9.59
N TRP A 69 -12.80 16.86 -9.09
CA TRP A 69 -11.64 16.54 -8.26
C TRP A 69 -12.07 15.89 -6.95
N CYS A 70 -13.08 16.45 -6.27
CA CYS A 70 -13.62 15.86 -5.04
C CYS A 70 -14.20 14.46 -5.27
N ASP A 71 -14.90 14.21 -6.38
CA ASP A 71 -15.43 12.87 -6.67
C ASP A 71 -14.33 11.80 -6.81
N ILE A 72 -13.22 12.16 -7.45
CA ILE A 72 -12.09 11.24 -7.66
C ILE A 72 -11.32 11.06 -6.34
N THR A 73 -11.00 12.15 -5.66
CA THR A 73 -10.12 12.12 -4.49
C THR A 73 -10.78 11.49 -3.26
N THR A 74 -12.08 11.60 -3.09
CA THR A 74 -12.81 10.92 -2.00
C THR A 74 -12.78 9.40 -2.14
N ARG A 75 -12.99 8.89 -3.35
CA ARG A 75 -12.86 7.45 -3.66
C ARG A 75 -11.41 6.97 -3.56
N TRP A 76 -10.47 7.78 -4.04
CA TRP A 76 -9.04 7.50 -3.89
C TRP A 76 -8.62 7.41 -2.43
N ARG A 77 -9.08 8.36 -1.59
CA ARG A 77 -8.82 8.37 -0.15
C ARG A 77 -9.27 7.07 0.50
N MET A 78 -10.49 6.60 0.18
CA MET A 78 -10.99 5.31 0.66
C MET A 78 -10.10 4.13 0.21
N ALA A 79 -9.73 4.08 -1.07
CA ALA A 79 -8.86 3.05 -1.62
C ALA A 79 -7.47 3.05 -0.97
N SER A 80 -6.90 4.24 -0.75
CA SER A 80 -5.56 4.43 -0.19
C SER A 80 -5.47 4.00 1.26
N GLY A 81 -6.50 4.23 2.07
CA GLY A 81 -6.54 3.78 3.47
C GLY A 81 -6.39 2.26 3.59
N ILE A 82 -7.12 1.52 2.75
CA ILE A 82 -7.02 0.06 2.67
C ILE A 82 -5.72 -0.37 1.98
N GLY A 83 -5.32 0.34 0.93
CA GLY A 83 -4.12 0.07 0.14
C GLY A 83 -2.82 0.17 0.95
N ILE A 84 -2.73 1.11 1.88
CA ILE A 84 -1.59 1.26 2.79
C ILE A 84 -1.51 0.04 3.73
N CYS A 85 -2.65 -0.39 4.30
CA CYS A 85 -2.72 -1.56 5.17
C CYS A 85 -2.35 -2.85 4.43
N THR A 86 -2.88 -3.06 3.22
CA THR A 86 -2.56 -4.25 2.40
C THR A 86 -1.12 -4.24 1.91
N ALA A 87 -0.56 -3.07 1.57
CA ALA A 87 0.86 -2.94 1.22
C ALA A 87 1.76 -3.35 2.39
N SER A 88 1.42 -2.96 3.63
CA SER A 88 2.15 -3.42 4.81
C SER A 88 2.05 -4.94 5.02
N LEU A 89 0.84 -5.50 4.88
CA LEU A 89 0.63 -6.94 4.93
C LEU A 89 1.50 -7.70 3.90
N ILE A 90 1.63 -7.18 2.68
CA ILE A 90 2.48 -7.79 1.64
C ILE A 90 3.96 -7.75 2.05
N ILE A 91 4.43 -6.64 2.62
CA ILE A 91 5.79 -6.53 3.14
C ILE A 91 6.04 -7.61 4.21
N ASN A 92 5.11 -7.76 5.15
CA ASN A 92 5.16 -8.79 6.19
C ASN A 92 5.13 -10.22 5.63
N ARG A 93 4.24 -10.49 4.68
CA ARG A 93 4.14 -11.79 4.02
C ARG A 93 5.42 -12.14 3.26
N ARG A 94 6.05 -11.19 2.57
CA ARG A 94 7.32 -11.40 1.87
C ARG A 94 8.44 -11.70 2.84
N LEU A 95 8.49 -10.99 3.96
CA LEU A 95 9.48 -11.21 5.00
C LEU A 95 9.34 -12.58 5.66
N TYR A 96 8.10 -13.00 5.93
CA TYR A 96 7.80 -14.35 6.42
C TYR A 96 8.33 -15.44 5.47
N LYS A 97 8.09 -15.28 4.16
CA LYS A 97 8.60 -16.23 3.17
C LYS A 97 10.13 -16.27 3.16
N ILE A 98 10.80 -15.13 3.24
CA ILE A 98 12.27 -15.09 3.31
C ILE A 98 12.79 -15.77 4.58
N ALA A 99 12.12 -15.57 5.73
CA ALA A 99 12.52 -16.18 7.00
C ALA A 99 12.32 -17.71 7.02
N THR A 100 11.34 -18.22 6.25
CA THR A 100 10.93 -19.63 6.25
C THR A 100 11.51 -20.47 5.11
N VAL A 101 11.87 -19.86 3.98
CA VAL A 101 12.48 -20.58 2.85
C VAL A 101 13.83 -21.17 3.26
N SER A 102 13.94 -22.49 3.10
CA SER A 102 15.16 -23.26 3.29
C SER A 102 15.54 -23.85 1.93
N ALA A 103 16.63 -23.35 1.32
CA ALA A 103 17.42 -24.00 0.25
C ALA A 103 16.71 -24.60 -0.99
N VAL A 104 15.45 -24.26 -1.30
CA VAL A 104 14.79 -24.70 -2.54
C VAL A 104 14.97 -23.63 -3.62
N SER A 105 15.50 -24.03 -4.78
CA SER A 105 15.67 -23.17 -5.95
C SER A 105 14.32 -22.55 -6.35
N VAL A 106 14.23 -21.22 -6.27
CA VAL A 106 13.02 -20.48 -6.68
C VAL A 106 13.05 -20.31 -8.19
N THR A 107 12.09 -20.91 -8.89
CA THR A 107 12.02 -20.78 -10.36
C THR A 107 11.55 -19.38 -10.78
N GLN A 108 11.85 -18.98 -12.02
CA GLN A 108 11.35 -17.70 -12.56
C GLN A 108 9.82 -17.63 -12.61
N ARG A 109 9.15 -18.78 -12.82
CA ARG A 109 7.68 -18.88 -12.81
C ARG A 109 7.12 -18.59 -11.43
N ASP A 110 7.77 -19.10 -10.38
CA ASP A 110 7.38 -18.83 -9.00
C ASP A 110 7.54 -17.35 -8.65
N ARG A 111 8.62 -16.70 -9.13
CA ARG A 111 8.82 -15.24 -8.96
C ARG A 111 7.68 -14.43 -9.58
N ARG A 112 7.29 -14.73 -10.82
CA ARG A 112 6.16 -14.03 -11.48
C ARG A 112 4.84 -14.26 -10.76
N ARG A 113 4.57 -15.52 -10.36
CA ARG A 113 3.37 -15.87 -9.58
C ARG A 113 3.31 -15.10 -8.26
N MET A 114 4.45 -14.95 -7.57
CA MET A 114 4.53 -14.16 -6.34
C MET A 114 4.18 -12.70 -6.56
N ILE A 115 4.70 -12.07 -7.63
CA ILE A 115 4.39 -10.68 -7.99
C ILE A 115 2.89 -10.52 -8.27
N TYR A 116 2.27 -11.42 -9.03
CA TYR A 116 0.84 -11.34 -9.31
C TYR A 116 -0.02 -11.49 -8.06
N ILE A 117 0.34 -12.41 -7.15
CA ILE A 117 -0.38 -12.56 -5.88
C ILE A 117 -0.21 -11.31 -5.02
N ASP A 118 0.98 -10.72 -4.96
CA ASP A 118 1.25 -9.52 -4.18
C ASP A 118 0.45 -8.33 -4.73
N LEU A 119 0.41 -8.15 -6.05
CA LEU A 119 -0.42 -7.12 -6.70
C LEU A 119 -1.91 -7.36 -6.44
N ALA A 120 -2.38 -8.60 -6.51
CA ALA A 120 -3.78 -8.95 -6.23
C ALA A 120 -4.17 -8.58 -4.79
N ILE A 121 -3.36 -8.96 -3.79
CA ILE A 121 -3.60 -8.63 -2.38
C ILE A 121 -3.58 -7.11 -2.15
N GLY A 122 -2.73 -6.39 -2.89
CA GLY A 122 -2.53 -4.95 -2.69
C GLY A 122 -3.57 -4.07 -3.37
N LEU A 123 -4.19 -4.54 -4.45
CA LEU A 123 -5.11 -3.75 -5.28
C LEU A 123 -6.56 -4.20 -5.16
N ILE A 124 -6.83 -5.52 -5.12
CA ILE A 124 -8.21 -6.05 -5.15
C ILE A 124 -9.02 -5.57 -3.95
N PRO A 125 -8.53 -5.65 -2.69
CA PRO A 125 -9.28 -5.15 -1.55
C PRO A 125 -9.63 -3.67 -1.72
N SER A 126 -8.66 -2.82 -2.08
CA SER A 126 -8.89 -1.38 -2.29
C SER A 126 -9.95 -1.10 -3.36
N ILE A 127 -9.92 -1.82 -4.49
CA ILE A 127 -10.93 -1.71 -5.55
C ILE A 127 -12.30 -2.16 -5.06
N LEU A 128 -12.36 -3.27 -4.32
CA LEU A 128 -13.60 -3.81 -3.78
C LEU A 128 -14.28 -2.82 -2.84
N VAL A 129 -13.52 -2.17 -1.96
CA VAL A 129 -14.12 -1.24 -0.98
C VAL A 129 -14.67 0.01 -1.66
N VAL A 130 -14.00 0.50 -2.71
CA VAL A 130 -14.54 1.59 -3.55
C VAL A 130 -15.79 1.17 -4.32
N ALA A 131 -15.83 -0.07 -4.84
CA ALA A 131 -17.02 -0.58 -5.53
C ALA A 131 -18.22 -0.71 -4.57
N LEU A 132 -17.96 -1.11 -3.31
CA LEU A 132 -18.98 -1.26 -2.28
C LEU A 132 -19.37 0.07 -1.62
N TYR A 133 -18.57 1.13 -1.79
CA TYR A 133 -18.79 2.44 -1.18
C TYR A 133 -20.18 3.00 -1.45
N TRP A 134 -20.70 2.82 -2.68
CA TRP A 134 -22.01 3.34 -3.08
C TRP A 134 -23.15 2.86 -2.15
N PHE A 135 -23.07 1.66 -1.59
CA PHE A 135 -24.12 1.14 -0.70
C PHE A 135 -24.16 1.80 0.68
N ILE A 136 -23.08 2.45 1.10
CA ILE A 136 -22.91 3.07 2.43
C ILE A 136 -22.72 4.58 2.34
N GLN A 137 -22.69 5.13 1.13
CA GLN A 137 -22.56 6.54 0.85
C GLN A 137 -23.90 7.24 1.11
N GLY A 138 -23.89 8.31 1.91
CA GLY A 138 -25.09 9.12 2.17
C GLY A 138 -25.37 10.12 1.04
N HIS A 139 -24.44 11.04 0.84
CA HIS A 139 -24.45 12.02 -0.25
C HIS A 139 -23.09 12.11 -0.94
N ARG A 140 -22.96 13.00 -1.93
CA ARG A 140 -21.85 12.99 -2.89
C ARG A 140 -20.48 13.09 -2.22
N PHE A 141 -20.27 14.11 -1.39
CA PHE A 141 -19.09 14.31 -0.54
C PHE A 141 -19.30 15.55 0.35
N ASP A 142 -18.43 15.69 1.34
CA ASP A 142 -18.35 16.86 2.20
C ASP A 142 -17.15 17.73 1.85
N LEU A 143 -17.26 19.02 2.19
CA LEU A 143 -16.19 19.98 2.02
C LEU A 143 -15.90 20.70 3.34
N TYR A 144 -14.72 20.44 3.90
CA TYR A 144 -14.28 21.02 5.16
C TYR A 144 -13.28 22.15 4.92
N GLU A 145 -13.54 23.33 5.48
CA GLU A 145 -12.62 24.46 5.38
C GLU A 145 -11.27 24.11 6.02
N GLY A 146 -10.20 24.37 5.30
CA GLY A 146 -8.82 24.10 5.68
C GLY A 146 -8.37 22.65 5.53
N TYR A 147 -9.28 21.73 5.18
CA TYR A 147 -8.96 20.32 4.94
C TYR A 147 -9.25 19.89 3.50
N GLY A 148 -10.38 20.32 2.94
CA GLY A 148 -10.83 20.05 1.57
C GLY A 148 -11.84 18.90 1.49
N CYS A 149 -11.86 18.22 0.35
CA CYS A 149 -12.88 17.21 0.05
C CYS A 149 -12.75 15.99 0.97
N GLN A 150 -13.85 15.58 1.60
CA GLN A 150 -13.93 14.39 2.43
C GLN A 150 -15.08 13.49 1.97
N LEU A 151 -14.86 12.19 2.12
CA LEU A 151 -15.88 11.18 1.84
C LEU A 151 -16.96 11.22 2.92
N GLU A 152 -18.21 11.00 2.53
CA GLU A 152 -19.33 10.88 3.45
C GLU A 152 -19.72 9.41 3.57
N ILE A 153 -19.66 8.88 4.79
CA ILE A 153 -20.11 7.52 5.11
C ILE A 153 -21.19 7.64 6.17
N ALA A 154 -22.40 7.21 5.83
CA ALA A 154 -23.48 7.14 6.81
C ALA A 154 -23.13 6.12 7.90
N ASN A 155 -23.33 6.52 9.16
CA ASN A 155 -23.08 5.69 10.34
C ASN A 155 -24.13 4.57 10.48
N THR A 156 -24.09 3.59 9.58
CA THR A 156 -24.98 2.43 9.53
C THR A 156 -24.23 1.19 9.99
N ILE A 157 -24.93 0.17 10.50
CA ILE A 157 -24.30 -1.12 10.82
C ILE A 157 -23.54 -1.69 9.61
N LEU A 158 -24.07 -1.49 8.40
CA LEU A 158 -23.46 -1.93 7.16
C LEU A 158 -22.09 -1.27 6.90
N SER A 159 -21.91 0.01 7.23
CA SER A 159 -20.63 0.71 7.01
C SER A 159 -19.49 0.17 7.88
N TYR A 160 -19.81 -0.37 9.07
CA TYR A 160 -18.81 -1.06 9.89
C TYR A 160 -18.30 -2.32 9.20
N PHE A 161 -19.20 -3.15 8.67
CA PHE A 161 -18.83 -4.39 7.97
C PHE A 161 -18.15 -4.14 6.62
N LEU A 162 -18.59 -3.14 5.87
CA LEU A 162 -18.07 -2.88 4.53
C LEU A 162 -16.80 -2.03 4.52
N TYR A 163 -16.53 -1.22 5.55
CA TYR A 163 -15.36 -0.35 5.59
C TYR A 163 -14.62 -0.38 6.93
N ALA A 164 -15.28 -0.01 8.03
CA ALA A 164 -14.57 0.35 9.28
C ALA A 164 -13.76 -0.82 9.90
N CYS A 165 -14.23 -2.06 9.76
CA CYS A 165 -13.57 -3.25 10.32
C CYS A 165 -12.35 -3.73 9.51
N TRP A 166 -12.26 -3.40 8.22
CA TRP A 166 -11.25 -3.99 7.33
C TRP A 166 -9.79 -3.65 7.71
N PRO A 167 -9.44 -2.41 8.09
CA PRO A 167 -8.10 -2.12 8.58
C PRO A 167 -7.69 -2.99 9.78
N ILE A 168 -8.63 -3.30 10.68
CA ILE A 168 -8.39 -4.18 11.84
C ILE A 168 -8.13 -5.61 11.37
N VAL A 169 -8.99 -6.14 10.50
CA VAL A 169 -8.84 -7.51 9.96
C VAL A 169 -7.49 -7.67 9.24
N ILE A 170 -7.15 -6.72 8.36
CA ILE A 170 -5.88 -6.73 7.62
C ILE A 170 -4.70 -6.61 8.60
N GLY A 171 -4.81 -5.72 9.60
CA GLY A 171 -3.81 -5.54 10.64
C GLY A 171 -3.58 -6.81 11.48
N LEU A 172 -4.62 -7.55 11.83
CA LEU A 172 -4.52 -8.82 12.57
C LEU A 172 -3.85 -9.92 11.73
N ILE A 173 -4.17 -10.01 10.44
CA ILE A 173 -3.51 -10.94 9.52
C ILE A 173 -2.02 -10.57 9.38
N SER A 174 -1.72 -9.27 9.23
CA SER A 174 -0.36 -8.73 9.19
C SER A 174 0.41 -9.10 10.47
N MET A 175 -0.26 -8.99 11.62
CA MET A 175 0.27 -9.32 12.94
C MET A 175 0.65 -10.80 13.08
N PHE A 176 -0.20 -11.69 12.57
CA PHE A 176 0.11 -13.11 12.53
C PHE A 176 1.39 -13.39 11.71
N TYR A 177 1.50 -12.81 10.50
CA TYR A 177 2.69 -12.99 9.66
C TYR A 177 3.96 -12.45 10.33
N CYS A 178 3.91 -11.27 10.94
CA CYS A 178 5.07 -10.71 11.62
C CYS A 178 5.50 -11.54 12.83
N THR A 179 4.55 -12.04 13.61
CA THR A 179 4.84 -12.91 14.77
C THR A 179 5.52 -14.21 14.32
N MET A 180 4.99 -14.84 13.26
CA MET A 180 5.58 -16.05 12.69
C MET A 180 6.96 -15.78 12.09
N THR A 181 7.15 -14.61 11.49
CA THR A 181 8.44 -14.15 10.98
C THR A 181 9.47 -14.01 12.11
N LEU A 182 9.12 -13.32 13.19
CA LEU A 182 9.94 -13.17 14.39
C LEU A 182 10.33 -14.53 14.98
N PHE A 183 9.37 -15.44 15.09
CA PHE A 183 9.61 -16.80 15.60
C PHE A 183 10.57 -17.59 14.71
N ALA A 184 10.38 -17.54 13.38
CA ALA A 184 11.26 -18.20 12.42
C ALA A 184 12.69 -17.64 12.48
N PHE A 185 12.85 -16.31 12.55
CA PHE A 185 14.16 -15.68 12.72
C PHE A 185 14.83 -16.04 14.04
N TYR A 186 14.07 -16.05 15.14
CA TYR A 186 14.60 -16.43 16.45
C TYR A 186 15.09 -17.87 16.45
N LYS A 187 14.29 -18.80 15.93
CA LYS A 187 14.63 -20.22 15.86
C LYS A 187 15.85 -20.50 14.96
N ARG A 188 16.00 -19.77 13.85
CA ARG A 188 17.07 -19.97 12.86
C ARG A 188 18.27 -19.04 13.03
N ARG A 189 18.35 -18.27 14.12
CA ARG A 189 19.37 -17.23 14.34
C ARG A 189 20.81 -17.72 14.17
N LYS A 190 21.12 -18.96 14.57
CA LYS A 190 22.47 -19.56 14.39
C LYS A 190 22.80 -19.84 12.92
N GLN A 191 21.91 -20.53 12.21
CA GLN A 191 22.05 -20.84 10.77
C GLN A 191 22.06 -19.56 9.91
N PHE A 192 21.27 -18.56 10.31
CA PHE A 192 21.22 -17.27 9.63
C PHE A 192 22.51 -16.47 9.87
N GLY A 193 23.10 -16.55 11.08
CA GLY A 193 24.40 -15.98 11.38
C GLY A 193 25.52 -16.56 10.50
N GLU A 194 25.51 -17.86 10.25
CA GLU A 194 26.45 -18.55 9.37
C GLU A 194 26.25 -18.19 7.89
N LEU A 195 25.00 -18.13 7.41
CA LEU A 195 24.67 -17.69 6.04
C LEU A 195 24.97 -16.21 5.79
N MET A 196 24.89 -15.35 6.81
CA MET A 196 25.29 -13.94 6.73
C MET A 196 26.81 -13.78 6.82
N ALA A 197 27.51 -14.62 7.59
CA ALA A 197 28.97 -14.63 7.63
C ALA A 197 29.58 -15.02 6.27
N SER A 198 28.92 -15.93 5.53
CA SER A 198 29.34 -16.32 4.18
C SER A 198 28.97 -15.31 3.09
N ASN A 199 27.99 -14.43 3.33
CA ASN A 199 27.52 -13.44 2.37
C ASN A 199 27.73 -12.01 2.88
N LYS A 200 28.87 -11.39 2.52
CA LYS A 200 29.20 -9.97 2.83
C LYS A 200 28.13 -8.95 2.42
N ASN A 201 27.20 -9.33 1.55
CA ASN A 201 26.17 -8.44 1.01
C ASN A 201 24.78 -8.59 1.69
N LEU A 202 24.56 -9.55 2.59
CA LEU A 202 23.31 -9.70 3.33
C LEU A 202 23.40 -9.00 4.69
N THR A 203 23.08 -7.71 4.75
CA THR A 203 23.14 -6.94 6.01
C THR A 203 21.95 -7.26 6.93
N PHE A 204 22.23 -7.87 8.08
CA PHE A 204 21.30 -8.08 9.21
C PHE A 204 20.47 -6.84 9.55
N ASN A 205 21.08 -5.65 9.44
CA ASN A 205 20.45 -4.36 9.68
C ASN A 205 19.27 -4.06 8.75
N ARG A 206 19.26 -4.58 7.52
CA ARG A 206 18.14 -4.40 6.58
C ARG A 206 16.90 -5.18 7.03
N TYR A 207 17.11 -6.41 7.50
CA TYR A 207 16.03 -7.26 8.00
C TYR A 207 15.45 -6.73 9.31
N LEU A 208 16.29 -6.28 10.24
CA LEU A 208 15.83 -5.65 11.49
C LEU A 208 14.99 -4.39 11.24
N ARG A 209 15.35 -3.57 10.26
CA ARG A 209 14.55 -2.40 9.87
C ARG A 209 13.19 -2.80 9.31
N LEU A 210 13.15 -3.83 8.46
CA LEU A 210 11.89 -4.31 7.88
C LEU A 210 10.97 -4.90 8.96
N MET A 211 11.53 -5.64 9.92
CA MET A 211 10.81 -6.15 11.09
C MET A 211 10.36 -5.03 12.03
N GLY A 212 11.18 -4.00 12.22
CA GLY A 212 10.84 -2.84 13.04
C GLY A 212 9.68 -2.03 12.45
N LEU A 213 9.71 -1.76 11.14
CA LEU A 213 8.60 -1.09 10.44
C LEU A 213 7.31 -1.89 10.58
N ALA A 214 7.37 -3.19 10.30
CA ALA A 214 6.24 -4.10 10.42
C ALA A 214 5.67 -4.12 11.84
N SER A 215 6.53 -4.19 12.86
CA SER A 215 6.11 -4.24 14.26
C SER A 215 5.46 -2.94 14.70
N ILE A 216 6.02 -1.79 14.33
CA ILE A 216 5.44 -0.47 14.64
C ILE A 216 4.10 -0.30 13.92
N GLU A 217 4.04 -0.66 12.64
CA GLU A 217 2.80 -0.59 11.87
C GLU A 217 1.70 -1.42 12.53
N MET A 218 1.98 -2.62 13.02
CA MET A 218 0.99 -3.43 13.73
C MET A 218 0.57 -2.87 15.09
N LEU A 219 1.54 -2.37 15.89
CA LEU A 219 1.27 -1.76 17.18
C LEU A 219 0.45 -0.48 17.07
N CYS A 220 0.48 0.18 15.90
CA CYS A 220 -0.31 1.36 15.62
C CYS A 220 -1.63 1.02 14.91
N THR A 221 -1.62 0.27 13.80
CA THR A 221 -2.79 0.03 12.94
C THR A 221 -3.95 -0.63 13.68
N VAL A 222 -3.71 -1.68 14.48
CA VAL A 222 -4.80 -2.40 15.17
C VAL A 222 -5.43 -1.53 16.28
N PRO A 223 -4.67 -0.97 17.24
CA PRO A 223 -5.26 -0.10 18.26
C PRO A 223 -5.90 1.17 17.69
N LEU A 224 -5.30 1.79 16.68
CA LEU A 224 -5.87 2.98 16.01
C LEU A 224 -7.14 2.63 15.23
N GLY A 225 -7.21 1.45 14.61
CA GLY A 225 -8.42 0.95 13.97
C GLY A 225 -9.55 0.72 14.97
N ILE A 226 -9.25 0.08 16.10
CA ILE A 226 -10.23 -0.12 17.19
C ILE A 226 -10.70 1.23 17.73
N TRP A 227 -9.76 2.15 17.99
CA TRP A 227 -10.09 3.51 18.43
C TRP A 227 -11.02 4.22 17.45
N SER A 228 -10.71 4.18 16.15
CA SER A 228 -11.55 4.76 15.10
C SER A 228 -12.96 4.17 15.10
N VAL A 229 -13.10 2.84 15.17
CA VAL A 229 -14.41 2.17 15.27
C VAL A 229 -15.17 2.61 16.52
N THR A 230 -14.49 2.73 17.67
CA THR A 230 -15.12 3.18 18.92
C THR A 230 -15.54 4.64 18.88
N LEU A 231 -14.83 5.50 18.14
CA LEU A 231 -15.26 6.89 17.93
C LEU A 231 -16.52 6.95 17.05
N ASN A 232 -16.56 6.19 15.95
CA ASN A 232 -17.76 6.11 15.10
C ASN A 232 -18.97 5.56 15.87
N ALA A 233 -18.76 4.59 16.77
CA ALA A 233 -19.82 3.99 17.58
C ALA A 233 -20.40 4.93 18.66
N ARG A 234 -19.77 6.08 18.93
CA ARG A 234 -20.31 7.11 19.84
C ARG A 234 -21.33 8.02 19.16
N GLU A 235 -21.26 8.14 17.84
CA GLU A 235 -22.29 8.82 17.07
C GLU A 235 -23.55 7.95 17.01
N PRO A 236 -24.76 8.54 17.04
CA PRO A 236 -25.99 7.78 16.93
C PRO A 236 -25.99 6.99 15.62
N ILE A 237 -26.36 5.72 15.72
CA ILE A 237 -26.47 4.85 14.54
C ILE A 237 -27.65 5.33 13.71
N TYR A 238 -27.40 5.55 12.42
CA TYR A 238 -28.42 5.89 11.45
C TYR A 238 -29.48 4.79 11.37
N THR A 239 -30.74 5.18 11.55
CA THR A 239 -31.86 4.25 11.47
C THR A 239 -32.12 3.90 10.00
N TRP A 240 -31.97 2.62 9.65
CA TRP A 240 -32.06 2.19 8.25
C TRP A 240 -33.53 2.16 7.77
N TYR A 241 -33.91 3.12 6.92
CA TYR A 241 -35.23 3.16 6.26
C TYR A 241 -35.19 2.70 4.79
N GLY A 242 -34.04 2.17 4.32
CA GLY A 242 -33.84 1.70 2.95
C GLY A 242 -32.92 2.59 2.12
N LEU A 243 -32.45 2.04 1.00
CA LEU A 243 -31.43 2.65 0.15
C LEU A 243 -31.87 3.96 -0.49
N ALA A 244 -33.15 4.06 -0.88
CA ALA A 244 -33.72 5.28 -1.45
C ALA A 244 -33.77 6.44 -0.46
N ASN A 245 -33.95 6.14 0.84
CA ASN A 245 -33.92 7.14 1.89
C ASN A 245 -32.48 7.57 2.21
N LEU A 246 -31.53 6.62 2.24
CA LEU A 246 -30.11 6.94 2.39
C LEU A 246 -29.61 7.88 1.28
N HIS A 247 -29.98 7.58 0.03
CA HIS A 247 -29.61 8.36 -1.16
C HIS A 247 -30.53 9.56 -1.43
N TYR A 248 -31.35 9.95 -0.46
CA TYR A 248 -32.21 11.13 -0.63
C TYR A 248 -31.34 12.38 -0.81
N ASP A 249 -31.60 13.11 -1.90
CA ASP A 249 -30.81 14.28 -2.32
C ASP A 249 -29.30 14.00 -2.44
N PHE A 250 -28.95 12.86 -3.07
CA PHE A 250 -27.57 12.38 -3.17
C PHE A 250 -26.58 13.40 -3.75
N SER A 251 -27.03 14.30 -4.63
CA SER A 251 -26.16 15.29 -5.28
C SER A 251 -25.74 16.44 -4.37
N ARG A 252 -26.27 16.52 -3.14
CA ARG A 252 -25.89 17.54 -2.18
C ARG A 252 -24.41 17.43 -1.79
N VAL A 253 -23.84 18.60 -1.50
CA VAL A 253 -22.45 18.75 -1.03
C VAL A 253 -22.51 19.65 0.19
N ASP A 254 -22.29 19.05 1.36
CA ASP A 254 -22.32 19.80 2.61
C ASP A 254 -20.99 20.54 2.80
N GLN A 255 -21.10 21.81 3.16
CA GLN A 255 -19.96 22.72 3.30
C GLN A 255 -19.84 23.12 4.77
N TYR A 256 -18.70 22.77 5.39
CA TYR A 256 -18.44 23.01 6.79
C TYR A 256 -17.32 24.03 6.96
N PRO A 257 -17.65 25.31 7.26
CA PRO A 257 -16.69 26.31 7.70
C PRO A 257 -15.95 25.87 8.97
N THR A 258 -14.71 26.32 9.14
CA THR A 258 -13.84 26.04 10.30
C THR A 258 -14.54 26.34 11.61
N ILE A 259 -15.28 27.45 11.67
CA ILE A 259 -16.00 27.87 12.88
C ILE A 259 -17.08 26.86 13.30
N ILE A 260 -17.57 26.01 12.40
CA ILE A 260 -18.58 25.00 12.73
C ILE A 260 -17.89 23.70 13.13
N TRP A 261 -17.15 23.08 12.22
CA TRP A 261 -16.62 21.74 12.46
C TRP A 261 -15.53 21.70 13.53
N TYR A 262 -14.73 22.77 13.69
CA TYR A 262 -13.67 22.80 14.69
C TYR A 262 -14.20 22.88 16.12
N ASN A 263 -15.44 23.37 16.29
CA ASN A 263 -16.11 23.47 17.58
C ASN A 263 -16.83 22.18 17.99
N VAL A 264 -16.97 21.21 17.08
CA VAL A 264 -17.52 19.88 17.38
C VAL A 264 -16.37 18.96 17.82
N PRO A 265 -16.30 18.53 19.10
CA PRO A 265 -15.13 17.80 19.61
C PRO A 265 -14.84 16.50 18.88
N LEU A 266 -15.87 15.74 18.49
CA LEU A 266 -15.67 14.47 17.80
C LEU A 266 -15.15 14.68 16.36
N ALA A 267 -15.78 15.58 15.60
CA ALA A 267 -15.34 15.92 14.25
C ALA A 267 -13.91 16.47 14.24
N ARG A 268 -13.59 17.37 15.17
CA ARG A 268 -12.23 17.90 15.35
C ARG A 268 -11.21 16.78 15.59
N GLN A 269 -11.49 15.85 16.49
CA GLN A 269 -10.58 14.73 16.77
C GLN A 269 -10.40 13.83 15.56
N ALA A 270 -11.48 13.47 14.87
CA ALA A 270 -11.45 12.60 13.71
C ALA A 270 -10.66 13.23 12.53
N ILE A 271 -10.94 14.49 12.18
CA ILE A 271 -10.29 15.19 11.07
C ILE A 271 -8.80 15.42 11.35
N VAL A 272 -8.45 15.92 12.55
CA VAL A 272 -7.05 16.14 12.93
C VAL A 272 -6.29 14.81 12.95
N PHE A 273 -6.89 13.74 13.46
CA PHE A 273 -6.29 12.42 13.43
C PHE A 273 -6.04 11.94 11.99
N ASP A 274 -7.03 12.06 11.10
CA ASP A 274 -6.93 11.64 9.70
C ASP A 274 -5.79 12.37 8.96
N ILE A 275 -5.71 13.70 9.13
CA ILE A 275 -4.64 14.56 8.58
C ILE A 275 -3.25 14.03 8.98
N TRP A 276 -3.03 13.82 10.28
CA TRP A 276 -1.73 13.43 10.80
C TRP A 276 -1.41 11.95 10.59
N ASN A 277 -2.43 11.09 10.50
CA ASN A 277 -2.25 9.67 10.21
C ASN A 277 -1.60 9.48 8.83
N ILE A 278 -2.12 10.17 7.80
CA ILE A 278 -1.58 10.11 6.43
C ILE A 278 -0.13 10.58 6.36
N ILE A 279 0.18 11.70 7.03
CA ILE A 279 1.53 12.25 7.12
C ILE A 279 2.45 11.27 7.85
N SER A 280 1.99 10.70 8.97
CA SER A 280 2.76 9.78 9.79
C SER A 280 3.12 8.51 9.03
N CYS A 281 2.20 7.94 8.24
CA CYS A 281 2.49 6.77 7.39
C CYS A 281 3.67 7.03 6.44
N ALA A 282 3.70 8.18 5.77
CA ALA A 282 4.78 8.54 4.85
C ALA A 282 6.12 8.75 5.59
N LEU A 283 6.10 9.48 6.72
CA LEU A 283 7.29 9.74 7.51
C LEU A 283 7.88 8.47 8.12
N VAL A 284 7.05 7.59 8.68
CA VAL A 284 7.49 6.30 9.23
C VAL A 284 8.15 5.47 8.13
N PHE A 285 7.54 5.37 6.95
CA PHE A 285 8.15 4.66 5.82
C PHE A 285 9.53 5.24 5.45
N PHE A 286 9.64 6.56 5.35
CA PHE A 286 10.91 7.22 5.04
C PHE A 286 11.97 6.99 6.12
N VAL A 287 11.61 7.01 7.40
CA VAL A 287 12.57 6.75 8.50
C VAL A 287 13.17 5.35 8.37
N PHE A 288 12.38 4.34 8.00
CA PHE A 288 12.88 2.97 7.87
C PHE A 288 13.65 2.70 6.57
N PHE A 289 13.20 3.26 5.45
CA PHE A 289 13.80 2.98 4.13
C PHE A 289 14.66 4.11 3.57
N GLY A 290 14.24 5.36 3.76
CA GLY A 290 14.95 6.54 3.30
C GLY A 290 16.21 6.86 4.10
N CYS A 291 16.24 6.54 5.41
CA CYS A 291 17.43 6.73 6.24
C CYS A 291 18.40 5.53 6.24
N ALA A 292 18.12 4.48 5.46
CA ALA A 292 18.93 3.29 5.42
C ALA A 292 20.33 3.55 4.83
N GLU A 293 21.33 2.78 5.27
CA GLU A 293 22.73 2.89 4.79
C GLU A 293 22.82 2.76 3.26
N GLU A 294 22.04 1.86 2.68
CA GLU A 294 21.92 1.70 1.22
C GLU A 294 21.36 2.98 0.56
N ALA A 295 20.31 3.57 1.13
CA ALA A 295 19.72 4.81 0.63
C ALA A 295 20.70 5.99 0.75
N ARG A 296 21.45 6.09 1.86
CA ARG A 296 22.51 7.09 2.06
C ARG A 296 23.64 6.94 1.04
N ARG A 297 23.99 5.71 0.67
CA ARG A 297 24.95 5.44 -0.39
C ARG A 297 24.43 5.96 -1.74
N HIS A 298 23.17 5.69 -2.07
CA HIS A 298 22.53 6.25 -3.26
C HIS A 298 22.45 7.78 -3.24
N TYR A 299 22.15 8.39 -2.09
CA TYR A 299 22.17 9.86 -1.95
C TYR A 299 23.57 10.42 -2.16
N SER A 300 24.61 9.80 -1.59
CA SER A 300 26.00 10.22 -1.78
C SER A 300 26.43 10.12 -3.25
N LEU A 301 26.02 9.05 -3.95
CA LEU A 301 26.26 8.89 -5.39
C LEU A 301 25.50 9.94 -6.22
N ALA A 302 24.23 10.23 -5.89
CA ALA A 302 23.45 11.25 -6.56
C ALA A 302 24.03 12.65 -6.34
N ILE A 303 24.36 13.00 -5.09
CA ILE A 303 24.96 14.29 -4.72
C ILE A 303 26.33 14.45 -5.40
N SER A 304 27.18 13.41 -5.42
CA SER A 304 28.48 13.47 -6.11
C SER A 304 28.34 13.58 -7.63
N SER A 305 27.31 12.96 -8.24
CA SER A 305 27.00 13.12 -9.66
C SER A 305 26.53 14.54 -9.99
N VAL A 306 25.67 15.12 -9.15
CA VAL A 306 25.22 16.52 -9.29
C VAL A 306 26.38 17.49 -9.05
N ALA A 307 27.18 17.28 -8.00
CA ALA A 307 28.36 18.11 -7.71
C ALA A 307 29.37 18.08 -8.86
N ARG A 308 29.60 16.92 -9.50
CA ARG A 308 30.42 16.81 -10.71
C ARG A 308 29.86 17.57 -11.90
N LYS A 309 28.53 17.60 -12.08
CA LYS A 309 27.87 18.38 -13.14
C LYS A 309 27.89 19.89 -12.89
N VAL A 310 27.92 20.31 -11.62
CA VAL A 310 27.96 21.72 -11.20
C VAL A 310 29.42 22.21 -11.02
N GLY A 311 30.42 21.36 -11.24
CA GLY A 311 31.83 21.73 -11.16
C GLY A 311 32.39 21.90 -9.75
N ILE A 312 31.67 21.42 -8.73
CA ILE A 312 32.13 21.47 -7.33
C ILE A 312 33.05 20.26 -7.08
N PRO A 313 34.32 20.45 -6.67
CA PRO A 313 35.24 19.36 -6.44
C PRO A 313 34.75 18.47 -5.28
N THR A 314 34.56 17.18 -5.55
CA THR A 314 33.98 16.17 -4.65
C THR A 314 34.83 15.86 -3.40
N THR A 315 36.01 16.48 -3.26
CA THR A 315 36.94 16.30 -2.13
C THR A 315 36.44 16.86 -0.81
N ILE A 316 35.49 17.82 -0.84
CA ILE A 316 34.86 18.39 0.36
C ILE A 316 33.79 17.42 0.94
N LEU A 317 33.04 16.74 0.08
CA LEU A 317 31.97 15.80 0.48
C LEU A 317 32.52 14.48 1.06
N SER A 318 33.69 14.02 0.60
CA SER A 318 34.35 12.84 1.17
C SER A 318 34.86 13.03 2.61
N ARG A 319 35.08 14.28 3.05
CA ARG A 319 35.52 14.56 4.42
C ARG A 319 34.37 14.60 5.43
N LEU A 320 33.15 14.96 5.02
CA LEU A 320 31.98 14.94 5.91
C LEU A 320 31.38 13.55 6.13
N GLY A 321 31.67 12.57 5.27
CA GLY A 321 31.17 11.19 5.40
C GLY A 321 32.07 10.23 6.18
N SER A 322 33.27 10.65 6.59
CA SER A 322 34.30 9.75 7.15
C SER A 322 34.66 10.01 8.63
N ASP A 323 34.10 11.04 9.27
CA ASP A 323 34.40 11.38 10.67
C ASP A 323 33.34 10.83 11.64
N SER A 324 33.18 9.50 11.66
CA SER A 324 32.47 8.80 12.75
C SER A 324 33.23 7.62 13.33
N THR A 325 34.56 7.58 13.17
CA THR A 325 35.44 6.69 13.94
C THR A 325 36.69 7.45 14.34
N GLY A 326 36.61 8.15 15.47
CA GLY A 326 37.77 8.73 16.13
C GLY A 326 38.67 7.60 16.65
N SER A 327 39.80 7.40 15.99
CA SER A 327 40.98 6.78 16.58
C SER A 327 42.09 7.83 16.54
N TYR A 328 42.46 8.32 17.73
CA TYR A 328 43.57 9.24 17.92
C TYR A 328 44.89 8.53 17.59
N GLY A 329 45.64 9.07 16.63
CA GLY A 329 47.03 8.70 16.35
C GLY A 329 47.78 9.94 15.83
N PRO A 330 48.98 10.24 16.35
CA PRO A 330 49.51 11.61 16.30
C PRO A 330 50.26 11.92 14.99
N GLY A 331 49.97 13.13 14.48
CA GLY A 331 50.91 14.08 13.88
C GLY A 331 51.94 13.59 12.86
N THR A 332 51.85 14.11 11.64
CA THR A 332 53.07 14.53 10.91
C THR A 332 52.77 15.65 9.93
N ARG A 333 53.67 16.65 9.95
CA ARG A 333 53.58 17.95 9.28
C ARG A 333 53.72 17.85 7.76
N ILE A 334 53.09 18.83 7.11
CA ILE A 334 53.25 19.22 5.71
C ILE A 334 54.72 19.47 5.36
N THR A 335 55.17 18.98 4.19
CA THR A 335 56.19 19.68 3.39
C THR A 335 55.81 19.66 1.91
N THR A 336 55.77 20.85 1.34
CA THR A 336 55.65 21.17 -0.08
C THR A 336 57.06 21.32 -0.67
N SER A 337 57.40 20.56 -1.72
CA SER A 337 58.41 20.98 -2.71
C SER A 337 58.55 19.95 -3.84
N GLY A 338 58.33 20.41 -5.08
CA GLY A 338 59.33 20.24 -6.13
C GLY A 338 59.33 18.97 -6.98
N LEU A 339 59.05 19.21 -8.26
CA LEU A 339 59.86 18.78 -9.42
C LEU A 339 59.30 17.64 -10.29
N ALA A 340 59.14 18.03 -11.56
CA ALA A 340 58.71 17.25 -12.69
C ALA A 340 59.67 16.10 -13.03
N LYS A 341 59.12 14.99 -13.54
CA LYS A 341 59.84 14.16 -14.53
C LYS A 341 58.84 13.47 -15.46
N ILE A 342 58.91 13.88 -16.72
CA ILE A 342 58.27 13.26 -17.88
C ILE A 342 59.07 12.02 -18.26
N THR A 343 58.42 10.85 -18.43
CA THR A 343 58.84 9.78 -19.37
C THR A 343 57.65 8.88 -19.71
N ILE A 344 57.39 8.68 -21.01
CA ILE A 344 56.42 7.75 -21.67
C ILE A 344 57.26 7.01 -22.75
N PRO A 345 56.92 5.83 -23.32
CA PRO A 345 55.95 4.76 -23.00
C PRO A 345 56.60 3.35 -22.88
N SER A 346 55.81 2.32 -22.53
CA SER A 346 56.07 0.95 -22.99
C SER A 346 54.76 0.24 -23.35
N PHE A 347 54.72 -0.35 -24.55
CA PHE A 347 53.65 -1.15 -25.12
C PHE A 347 53.90 -2.65 -24.88
N ALA A 348 52.89 -3.34 -24.34
CA ALA A 348 52.53 -4.75 -24.54
C ALA A 348 51.53 -5.05 -23.40
N GLY A 349 50.29 -5.49 -23.60
CA GLY A 349 49.77 -6.46 -24.53
C GLY A 349 48.85 -7.35 -23.69
N GLY A 350 47.55 -7.30 -23.91
CA GLY A 350 46.58 -8.03 -23.08
C GLY A 350 45.18 -7.47 -23.25
N GLY A 351 44.54 -7.82 -24.37
CA GLY A 351 43.16 -7.44 -24.63
C GLY A 351 42.22 -7.95 -23.55
N LYS A 352 41.40 -7.05 -23.01
CA LYS A 352 40.10 -7.41 -22.45
C LYS A 352 39.07 -6.38 -22.89
N SER A 353 38.03 -6.95 -23.50
CA SER A 353 36.81 -6.32 -23.99
C SER A 353 36.25 -5.28 -23.02
N ASN A 354 35.83 -4.15 -23.59
CA ASN A 354 34.95 -3.17 -22.98
C ASN A 354 33.61 -3.83 -22.65
N ASN A 355 33.43 -4.30 -21.42
CA ASN A 355 32.09 -4.43 -20.85
C ASN A 355 31.82 -3.22 -19.96
N LEU A 356 31.09 -2.26 -20.53
CA LEU A 356 30.31 -1.28 -19.79
C LEU A 356 29.55 -2.03 -18.69
N GLY A 357 29.93 -1.81 -17.44
CA GLY A 357 29.26 -2.39 -16.28
C GLY A 357 27.84 -1.83 -16.18
N SER A 358 26.87 -2.60 -16.64
CA SER A 358 25.47 -2.44 -16.23
C SER A 358 25.41 -2.57 -14.72
N PHE A 359 24.98 -1.52 -14.04
CA PHE A 359 24.60 -1.54 -12.63
C PHE A 359 23.38 -2.46 -12.49
N ASN A 360 23.60 -3.77 -12.37
CA ASN A 360 22.54 -4.72 -12.15
C ASN A 360 22.21 -4.79 -10.65
N SER A 361 21.01 -4.33 -10.31
CA SER A 361 20.27 -4.48 -9.06
C SER A 361 20.65 -5.70 -8.22
N PHE A 362 21.10 -5.41 -7.01
CA PHE A 362 21.53 -6.36 -5.99
C PHE A 362 20.43 -7.38 -5.57
N SER A 363 19.15 -7.12 -5.86
CA SER A 363 18.07 -8.05 -5.58
C SER A 363 18.11 -9.32 -6.43
N ASP A 364 18.70 -9.27 -7.63
CA ASP A 364 18.80 -10.46 -8.51
C ASP A 364 19.83 -11.48 -7.98
N ARG A 365 20.86 -11.01 -7.25
CA ARG A 365 21.85 -11.91 -6.65
C ARG A 365 21.33 -12.70 -5.44
N ILE A 366 20.32 -12.20 -4.73
CA ILE A 366 19.66 -12.97 -3.65
C ILE A 366 18.83 -14.11 -4.24
N SER A 367 18.22 -13.92 -5.41
CA SER A 367 17.56 -14.99 -6.16
C SER A 367 18.55 -16.00 -6.74
N MET A 368 19.76 -15.57 -7.15
CA MET A 368 20.81 -16.47 -7.60
C MET A 368 21.51 -17.24 -6.47
N ALA A 369 21.65 -16.67 -5.27
CA ALA A 369 22.28 -17.33 -4.13
C ALA A 369 21.48 -18.53 -3.58
N ILE A 370 20.22 -18.70 -4.03
CA ILE A 370 19.35 -19.84 -3.70
C ILE A 370 19.49 -20.98 -4.74
N SER A 371 20.28 -20.79 -5.80
CA SER A 371 20.55 -21.80 -6.82
C SER A 371 22.05 -21.91 -7.05
N ILE A 372 22.73 -22.73 -6.24
CA ILE A 372 24.11 -23.15 -6.51
C ILE A 372 24.09 -24.65 -6.80
N GLY A 373 24.49 -25.01 -8.03
CA GLY A 373 24.75 -26.37 -8.49
C GLY A 373 23.89 -26.80 -9.66
N ASP A 374 24.26 -26.42 -10.89
CA ASP A 374 24.88 -27.36 -11.84
C ASP A 374 25.16 -26.61 -13.15
N GLU A 375 26.42 -26.26 -13.39
CA GLU A 375 26.94 -26.10 -14.75
C GLU A 375 27.68 -27.40 -15.05
N THR A 376 27.06 -28.29 -15.82
CA THR A 376 27.81 -29.31 -16.56
C THR A 376 27.31 -29.41 -18.00
N PRO A 377 28.22 -29.73 -18.95
CA PRO A 377 27.99 -29.57 -20.37
C PRO A 377 27.12 -30.70 -20.91
N VAL A 378 26.40 -30.40 -21.98
CA VAL A 378 25.67 -31.36 -22.80
C VAL A 378 26.65 -32.42 -23.31
N ASP A 379 26.46 -33.67 -22.87
CA ASP A 379 26.90 -34.87 -23.59
C ASP A 379 25.65 -35.73 -23.86
N ASP A 380 25.42 -35.98 -25.14
CA ASP A 380 24.45 -36.95 -25.63
C ASP A 380 24.94 -38.35 -25.25
N ASP A 381 24.20 -39.07 -24.40
CA ASP A 381 24.16 -40.53 -24.53
C ASP A 381 22.86 -41.13 -23.96
N LYS A 382 22.29 -41.97 -24.80
CA LYS A 382 20.99 -42.63 -24.69
C LYS A 382 21.17 -43.96 -23.96
N ILE A 383 20.55 -44.15 -22.79
CA ILE A 383 20.36 -45.50 -22.21
C ILE A 383 18.95 -45.66 -21.62
N GLU A 384 18.31 -46.76 -22.00
CA GLU A 384 17.00 -47.24 -21.58
C GLU A 384 16.91 -47.52 -20.07
N TYR A 385 15.75 -47.22 -19.47
CA TYR A 385 15.43 -47.67 -18.12
C TYR A 385 14.36 -48.75 -18.14
N THR A 386 14.74 -49.93 -17.65
CA THR A 386 13.92 -51.13 -17.54
C THR A 386 12.95 -51.03 -16.36
N ARG A 387 11.74 -51.54 -16.61
CA ARG A 387 10.61 -51.74 -15.69
C ARG A 387 11.00 -52.66 -14.52
N SER A 388 10.64 -52.27 -13.29
CA SER A 388 10.46 -53.20 -12.17
C SER A 388 9.09 -52.98 -11.54
N GLU A 389 8.32 -54.06 -11.51
CA GLU A 389 7.00 -54.19 -10.91
C GLU A 389 7.12 -54.24 -9.39
N HIS A 390 6.23 -53.56 -8.66
CA HIS A 390 5.38 -54.14 -7.62
C HIS A 390 4.43 -53.06 -7.04
N SER A 391 3.15 -53.45 -6.97
CA SER A 391 1.96 -52.80 -6.41
C SER A 391 2.17 -52.18 -5.02
N ALA A 392 1.36 -51.27 -4.49
CA ALA A 392 -0.07 -51.02 -4.66
C ALA A 392 -0.42 -49.62 -4.13
N GLY A 393 -1.59 -49.09 -4.49
CA GLY A 393 -2.27 -48.12 -3.60
C GLY A 393 -3.02 -46.94 -4.23
N SER A 394 -3.94 -47.25 -5.14
CA SER A 394 -5.22 -46.54 -5.37
C SER A 394 -5.24 -45.02 -5.64
N SER A 395 -5.45 -44.74 -6.93
CA SER A 395 -5.94 -43.53 -7.56
C SER A 395 -7.43 -43.27 -7.32
N THR A 396 -7.86 -42.00 -7.37
CA THR A 396 -8.96 -41.63 -8.27
C THR A 396 -8.87 -40.16 -8.68
N PHE A 397 -8.60 -39.98 -9.97
CA PHE A 397 -8.58 -38.72 -10.70
C PHE A 397 -9.99 -38.51 -11.27
N LEU A 398 -10.53 -37.29 -11.17
CA LEU A 398 -11.72 -36.84 -11.87
C LEU A 398 -11.32 -36.33 -13.27
N GLY A 399 -11.93 -36.89 -14.31
CA GLY A 399 -11.80 -36.45 -15.71
C GLY A 399 -12.88 -35.46 -16.11
N SER A 400 -12.59 -34.67 -17.14
CA SER A 400 -13.50 -33.74 -17.82
C SER A 400 -13.41 -34.00 -19.35
N PRO A 401 -14.26 -33.40 -20.19
CA PRO A 401 -15.47 -34.02 -20.74
C PRO A 401 -15.36 -34.36 -22.23
N VAL A 402 -16.21 -35.26 -22.74
CA VAL A 402 -16.39 -35.50 -24.18
C VAL A 402 -17.87 -35.44 -24.56
N THR A 403 -18.08 -34.83 -25.72
CA THR A 403 -19.29 -34.46 -26.48
C THR A 403 -20.11 -35.63 -27.06
N PRO A 404 -21.33 -35.35 -27.59
CA PRO A 404 -22.45 -36.28 -27.60
C PRO A 404 -22.59 -37.06 -28.91
N LYS A 405 -22.61 -38.38 -28.81
CA LYS A 405 -23.33 -39.30 -29.69
C LYS A 405 -23.40 -40.65 -28.98
N ASP A 406 -24.53 -41.30 -29.14
CA ASP A 406 -24.82 -42.66 -28.65
C ASP A 406 -25.34 -42.73 -27.21
N ALA A 407 -26.59 -42.29 -27.04
CA ALA A 407 -27.43 -42.61 -25.89
C ALA A 407 -28.08 -44.01 -26.06
N PRO A 408 -28.06 -44.85 -25.02
CA PRO A 408 -29.01 -45.96 -24.85
C PRO A 408 -30.09 -45.63 -23.79
N PRO A 409 -31.25 -46.29 -23.83
CA PRO A 409 -32.48 -45.82 -23.20
C PRO A 409 -32.54 -46.04 -21.68
N SER A 410 -33.18 -45.08 -21.02
CA SER A 410 -33.46 -44.97 -19.59
C SER A 410 -34.34 -46.09 -19.00
N PRO A 411 -34.09 -46.51 -17.74
CA PRO A 411 -35.11 -47.15 -16.91
C PRO A 411 -35.53 -46.26 -15.72
N VAL A 412 -36.85 -45.99 -15.70
CA VAL A 412 -37.78 -45.94 -14.55
C VAL A 412 -37.39 -45.14 -13.30
N SER A 413 -38.04 -43.99 -13.14
CA SER A 413 -38.07 -43.16 -11.92
C SER A 413 -38.89 -43.81 -10.79
N PRO A 414 -38.44 -43.75 -9.52
CA PRO A 414 -39.28 -44.08 -8.37
C PRO A 414 -40.21 -42.90 -7.99
N ILE A 415 -41.44 -43.26 -7.63
CA ILE A 415 -42.56 -42.40 -7.25
C ILE A 415 -42.28 -41.69 -5.92
N ILE A 416 -42.38 -40.36 -5.89
CA ILE A 416 -42.34 -39.52 -4.68
C ILE A 416 -43.78 -39.09 -4.35
N PRO A 417 -44.26 -39.24 -3.10
CA PRO A 417 -45.62 -38.81 -2.72
C PRO A 417 -45.75 -37.27 -2.68
N PRO A 418 -46.96 -36.72 -2.92
CA PRO A 418 -47.15 -35.28 -3.12
C PRO A 418 -47.01 -34.48 -1.81
N VAL A 419 -46.20 -33.42 -1.88
CA VAL A 419 -46.06 -32.39 -0.85
C VAL A 419 -47.25 -31.43 -0.94
N SER A 420 -47.94 -31.21 0.17
CA SER A 420 -49.03 -30.25 0.29
C SER A 420 -48.53 -28.80 0.10
N PRO A 421 -49.27 -27.92 -0.59
CA PRO A 421 -48.82 -26.55 -0.82
C PRO A 421 -48.85 -25.73 0.48
N ILE A 422 -47.68 -25.22 0.87
CA ILE A 422 -47.50 -24.25 1.95
C ILE A 422 -48.01 -22.89 1.45
N SER A 423 -48.97 -22.31 2.17
CA SER A 423 -49.47 -20.96 1.94
C SER A 423 -48.36 -19.92 2.16
N PRO A 424 -48.19 -18.91 1.29
CA PRO A 424 -47.23 -17.84 1.54
C PRO A 424 -47.66 -16.97 2.74
N PRO A 425 -46.72 -16.43 3.53
CA PRO A 425 -47.05 -15.55 4.64
C PRO A 425 -47.69 -14.22 4.15
N PRO A 426 -48.56 -13.60 4.95
CA PRO A 426 -49.25 -12.38 4.56
C PRO A 426 -48.26 -11.22 4.34
N ARG A 427 -48.44 -10.50 3.23
CA ARG A 427 -47.71 -9.24 2.93
C ARG A 427 -48.11 -8.18 3.95
N ALA A 428 -47.20 -7.82 4.84
CA ALA A 428 -47.37 -6.71 5.76
C ALA A 428 -46.98 -5.39 5.10
N HIS A 429 -47.74 -4.91 4.12
CA HIS A 429 -47.72 -3.50 3.71
C HIS A 429 -49.10 -3.12 3.20
N ASP A 430 -49.90 -2.53 4.08
CA ASP A 430 -51.13 -1.84 3.73
C ASP A 430 -50.76 -0.47 3.14
N ALA A 431 -50.98 -0.29 1.84
CA ALA A 431 -50.61 0.92 1.10
C ALA A 431 -51.63 2.07 1.30
N SER A 432 -52.46 2.02 2.35
CA SER A 432 -53.53 2.98 2.60
C SER A 432 -53.36 3.82 3.88
N ALA A 433 -52.31 3.60 4.67
CA ALA A 433 -52.05 4.39 5.87
C ALA A 433 -50.84 5.33 5.67
N LEU A 434 -51.12 6.57 5.25
CA LEU A 434 -50.45 7.85 5.58
C LEU A 434 -50.64 8.86 4.43
N LEU A 435 -51.85 9.42 4.33
CA LEU A 435 -52.03 10.74 3.71
C LEU A 435 -51.37 11.77 4.64
N ARG A 436 -50.15 12.22 4.31
CA ARG A 436 -49.59 13.46 4.85
C ARG A 436 -49.96 14.63 3.92
N PRO A 437 -50.27 15.82 4.47
CA PRO A 437 -50.55 17.00 3.65
C PRO A 437 -49.30 17.40 2.86
N SER A 438 -49.47 17.73 1.58
CA SER A 438 -48.44 18.33 0.74
C SER A 438 -47.99 19.69 1.30
N PRO A 439 -46.68 19.99 1.38
CA PRO A 439 -46.22 21.33 1.71
C PRO A 439 -46.48 22.28 0.52
N ASP A 440 -46.94 23.50 0.85
CA ASP A 440 -47.16 24.60 -0.10
C ASP A 440 -45.87 24.93 -0.86
N VAL A 441 -45.87 24.67 -2.17
CA VAL A 441 -44.83 25.11 -3.10
C VAL A 441 -45.28 26.43 -3.72
N PRO A 442 -44.54 27.55 -3.58
CA PRO A 442 -44.84 28.76 -4.33
C PRO A 442 -44.65 28.49 -5.83
N SER A 443 -45.64 28.91 -6.63
CA SER A 443 -45.66 28.73 -8.08
C SER A 443 -44.39 29.23 -8.77
N SER A 444 -43.88 28.45 -9.72
CA SER A 444 -42.73 28.80 -10.54
C SER A 444 -42.98 30.10 -11.33
N TYR A 445 -42.03 31.03 -11.21
CA TYR A 445 -42.00 32.28 -11.97
C TYR A 445 -41.90 31.97 -13.47
N ARG A 446 -43.00 32.19 -14.20
CA ARG A 446 -43.02 32.10 -15.66
C ARG A 446 -42.40 33.39 -16.22
N ARG A 447 -41.21 33.28 -16.81
CA ARG A 447 -40.67 34.30 -17.72
C ARG A 447 -41.64 34.43 -18.89
N ASP A 448 -42.13 35.64 -19.12
CA ASP A 448 -42.86 36.15 -20.29
C ASP A 448 -44.26 36.67 -19.95
N SER A 449 -44.29 37.89 -19.42
CA SER A 449 -45.37 38.85 -19.63
C SER A 449 -44.80 40.26 -19.46
N ILE A 450 -44.46 40.87 -20.59
CA ILE A 450 -44.40 42.31 -20.76
C ILE A 450 -45.82 42.81 -20.56
N ASP A 451 -46.04 43.70 -19.60
CA ASP A 451 -47.16 44.64 -19.67
C ASP A 451 -46.72 46.01 -19.18
N ILE A 452 -46.99 46.96 -20.07
CA ILE A 452 -46.89 48.41 -19.97
C ILE A 452 -48.04 48.90 -19.11
N VAL A 453 -47.76 49.79 -18.15
CA VAL A 453 -48.33 51.15 -17.95
C VAL A 453 -47.65 51.76 -16.73
#